data_AF-A0A4U9HJX3-F1
#
_entry.id   AF-A0A4U9HJX3-F1
#
_cell.length_a   1.000
_cell.length_b   1.000
_cell.length_c   1.000
_cell.angle_alpha   90.00
_cell.angle_beta   90.00
_cell.angle_gamma   90.00
#
_symmetry.space_group_name_H-M   'P 1'
#
loop_
_entity.id
_entity.type
_entity.pdbx_description
1 polymer ?
#
loop_
_entity_poly.entity_id
_entity_poly.type
_entity_poly.pdbx_seq_one_letter_code
_entity_poly.pdbx_strand_id
1 'polypeptide(L)'
;MKTEKQLSAIFDDMISMVPMGQTLFGSLNPVHTGGPMQVSIAFAEKHTDGYPWENREYGAPGGLLPARRPVGSATYHLLNYPANYTVPLYRFADFNAGWYASRNAAFQNAVSRASGVKLALDGDLIAYGSSEAGKTELAVRKLKGKLDMSDSEISPANWQKANSLAFEKTDLYQQVYKLAEQKSGKALPKAMLPGIQLESPKITRNLTTAWFAQRVDDRRAKWYGAKLAVAAPAAPPAQRRPTPPGPPGMGSARTRC
;
A
#
# COMPACT_ATOMS: atom_id res chain seq x y z
N MET A 1 5.06 -20.21 -24.87
CA MET A 1 4.24 -20.57 -23.70
C MET A 1 5.10 -20.42 -22.44
N LYS A 2 4.62 -19.78 -21.37
CA LYS A 2 5.37 -19.64 -20.10
C LYS A 2 4.92 -20.76 -19.16
N THR A 3 5.85 -21.58 -18.68
CA THR A 3 5.57 -22.75 -17.81
C THR A 3 5.26 -22.34 -16.37
N GLU A 4 4.36 -23.04 -15.67
CA GLU A 4 4.04 -22.83 -14.25
C GLU A 4 5.27 -22.74 -13.34
N LYS A 5 6.34 -23.47 -13.69
CA LYS A 5 7.62 -23.46 -12.96
C LYS A 5 8.32 -22.08 -12.97
N GLN A 6 8.24 -21.35 -14.09
CA GLN A 6 8.76 -19.97 -14.18
C GLN A 6 7.87 -18.99 -13.42
N LEU A 7 6.55 -19.23 -13.36
CA LEU A 7 5.61 -18.43 -12.57
C LEU A 7 5.76 -18.67 -11.07
N SER A 8 6.16 -19.89 -10.67
CA SER A 8 6.48 -20.29 -9.30
C SER A 8 7.83 -19.74 -8.84
N ALA A 9 8.86 -19.76 -9.70
CA ALA A 9 10.14 -19.12 -9.41
C ALA A 9 10.00 -17.60 -9.20
N ILE A 10 9.19 -16.93 -10.03
CA ILE A 10 8.80 -15.53 -9.81
C ILE A 10 8.06 -15.35 -8.47
N PHE A 11 7.34 -16.37 -8.00
CA PHE A 11 6.61 -16.33 -6.72
C PHE A 11 7.54 -16.46 -5.52
N ASP A 12 8.47 -17.43 -5.54
CA ASP A 12 9.49 -17.59 -4.48
C ASP A 12 10.45 -16.39 -4.46
N ASP A 13 10.78 -15.86 -5.65
CA ASP A 13 11.55 -14.63 -5.79
C ASP A 13 10.77 -13.40 -5.27
N MET A 14 9.47 -13.28 -5.54
CA MET A 14 8.66 -12.16 -5.02
C MET A 14 8.31 -12.28 -3.54
N ILE A 15 8.21 -13.50 -3.00
CA ILE A 15 8.16 -13.70 -1.56
C ILE A 15 9.43 -13.06 -0.96
N SER A 16 10.61 -13.21 -1.56
CA SER A 16 11.83 -12.52 -1.10
C SER A 16 11.85 -10.98 -1.23
N MET A 17 10.75 -10.32 -1.63
CA MET A 17 10.74 -8.89 -1.97
C MET A 17 9.47 -8.17 -1.47
N VAL A 18 9.61 -7.42 -0.38
CA VAL A 18 8.67 -6.35 -0.01
C VAL A 18 9.30 -5.02 -0.41
N PRO A 19 8.76 -4.30 -1.40
CA PRO A 19 9.03 -2.88 -1.54
C PRO A 19 8.23 -2.16 -0.46
N MET A 20 8.94 -1.75 0.58
CA MET A 20 8.85 -0.43 1.19
C MET A 20 7.44 0.16 1.34
N GLY A 21 6.83 -0.09 2.51
CA GLY A 21 6.05 0.94 3.21
C GLY A 21 6.99 2.05 3.69
N GLN A 22 7.62 2.75 2.74
CA GLN A 22 8.76 3.67 2.95
C GLN A 22 8.43 4.84 3.88
N THR A 23 7.14 5.06 4.14
CA THR A 23 6.65 6.09 5.05
C THR A 23 6.16 5.56 6.39
N LEU A 24 5.89 4.27 6.57
CA LEU A 24 5.39 3.76 7.86
C LEU A 24 6.46 3.54 8.95
N PHE A 25 7.76 3.51 8.60
CA PHE A 25 8.81 3.10 9.55
C PHE A 25 10.11 3.92 9.57
N GLY A 26 10.19 5.05 8.87
CA GLY A 26 11.41 5.87 8.88
C GLY A 26 12.61 5.20 8.21
N SER A 27 13.64 6.00 7.97
CA SER A 27 14.78 5.69 7.11
C SER A 27 15.73 4.64 7.71
N LEU A 28 15.51 3.34 7.52
CA LEU A 28 16.53 2.32 7.82
C LEU A 28 16.48 1.10 6.87
N ASN A 29 17.58 0.93 6.14
CA ASN A 29 18.24 -0.28 5.61
C ASN A 29 17.41 -1.39 4.89
N PRO A 30 17.78 -1.84 3.68
CA PRO A 30 16.92 -2.57 2.76
C PRO A 30 16.74 -4.09 3.00
N VAL A 31 17.17 -4.65 4.14
CA VAL A 31 17.09 -6.11 4.39
C VAL A 31 16.71 -6.43 5.84
N HIS A 32 15.43 -6.27 6.18
CA HIS A 32 14.89 -6.66 7.49
C HIS A 32 13.46 -7.25 7.39
N THR A 33 13.20 -8.14 6.41
CA THR A 33 12.02 -9.02 6.40
C THR A 33 12.45 -10.46 6.66
N GLY A 34 11.67 -11.23 7.41
CA GLY A 34 12.05 -12.58 7.86
C GLY A 34 10.98 -13.65 7.60
N GLY A 35 11.43 -14.82 7.14
CA GLY A 35 10.65 -16.07 7.04
C GLY A 35 9.62 -16.17 5.91
N PRO A 36 8.84 -17.27 5.83
CA PRO A 36 8.05 -17.64 4.64
C PRO A 36 6.93 -16.67 4.26
N MET A 37 6.53 -15.77 5.18
CA MET A 37 5.50 -14.75 4.94
C MET A 37 6.05 -13.31 4.97
N GLN A 38 7.36 -13.14 5.13
CA GLN A 38 8.07 -11.89 4.76
C GLN A 38 7.56 -10.63 5.44
N VAL A 39 7.35 -10.74 6.75
CA VAL A 39 6.98 -9.61 7.61
C VAL A 39 8.24 -8.84 7.99
N SER A 40 8.14 -7.51 8.09
CA SER A 40 9.27 -6.72 8.59
C SER A 40 9.57 -7.07 10.04
N ILE A 41 10.87 -7.14 10.38
CA ILE A 41 11.34 -7.43 11.74
C ILE A 41 10.78 -6.37 12.71
N ALA A 42 10.82 -5.09 12.33
CA ALA A 42 10.25 -4.00 13.13
C ALA A 42 8.75 -4.18 13.41
N PHE A 43 7.96 -4.70 12.46
CA PHE A 43 6.55 -5.00 12.71
C PHE A 43 6.41 -6.18 13.67
N ALA A 44 7.19 -7.25 13.48
CA ALA A 44 7.18 -8.42 14.35
C ALA A 44 7.61 -8.11 15.79
N GLU A 45 8.56 -7.17 15.97
CA GLU A 45 9.02 -6.70 17.28
C GLU A 45 7.97 -5.85 17.99
N LYS A 46 7.25 -5.00 17.25
CA LYS A 46 6.18 -4.14 17.81
C LYS A 46 4.91 -4.90 18.20
N HIS A 47 4.71 -6.10 17.68
CA HIS A 47 3.45 -6.86 17.84
C HIS A 47 3.71 -8.23 18.49
N THR A 48 4.31 -8.22 19.69
CA THR A 48 4.54 -9.43 20.50
C THR A 48 3.45 -9.72 21.51
N ASP A 49 2.55 -8.77 21.76
CA ASP A 49 1.53 -8.89 22.80
C ASP A 49 0.55 -10.01 22.45
N GLY A 50 0.35 -10.95 23.40
CA GLY A 50 -0.48 -12.14 23.19
C GLY A 50 0.16 -13.22 22.32
N TYR A 51 1.45 -13.10 21.94
CA TYR A 51 2.15 -14.14 21.20
C TYR A 51 2.43 -15.35 22.10
N PRO A 52 1.97 -16.56 21.75
CA PRO A 52 1.94 -17.71 22.67
C PRO A 52 3.30 -18.37 22.93
N TRP A 53 4.38 -17.84 22.37
CA TRP A 53 5.74 -18.39 22.50
C TRP A 53 6.65 -17.35 23.15
N GLU A 54 7.43 -17.77 24.16
CA GLU A 54 8.30 -16.89 24.93
C GLU A 54 9.23 -16.06 24.03
N ASN A 55 9.42 -14.78 24.38
CA ASN A 55 10.26 -13.80 23.67
C ASN A 55 11.77 -14.08 23.77
N ARG A 56 12.18 -15.31 24.09
CA ARG A 56 13.53 -15.65 24.56
C ARG A 56 14.60 -15.74 23.45
N GLU A 57 14.29 -15.32 22.22
CA GLU A 57 15.22 -15.42 21.08
C GLU A 57 15.24 -14.15 20.22
N TYR A 58 15.33 -12.99 20.86
CA TYR A 58 15.83 -11.81 20.18
C TYR A 58 17.34 -11.93 20.02
N GLY A 59 17.80 -12.08 18.78
CA GLY A 59 19.23 -12.13 18.44
C GLY A 59 19.76 -13.52 18.10
N ALA A 60 19.15 -14.21 17.14
CA ALA A 60 19.92 -15.20 16.39
C ALA A 60 21.04 -14.46 15.63
N PRO A 61 22.31 -14.88 15.76
CA PRO A 61 23.39 -14.31 14.96
C PRO A 61 23.04 -14.44 13.47
N GLY A 62 22.87 -13.31 12.76
CA GLY A 62 22.50 -13.29 11.34
C GLY A 62 21.12 -12.73 11.00
N GLY A 63 20.35 -12.19 11.96
CA GLY A 63 19.16 -11.38 11.66
C GLY A 63 17.92 -12.16 11.19
N LEU A 64 17.87 -13.46 11.48
CA LEU A 64 16.75 -14.34 11.12
C LEU A 64 15.82 -14.54 12.33
N LEU A 65 14.51 -14.38 12.11
CA LEU A 65 13.49 -14.71 13.12
C LEU A 65 13.38 -16.24 13.30
N PRO A 66 13.13 -16.74 14.53
CA PRO A 66 12.85 -18.16 14.78
C PRO A 66 11.72 -18.67 13.90
N ALA A 67 11.80 -19.91 13.39
CA ALA A 67 10.94 -20.42 12.31
C ALA A 67 9.42 -20.21 12.47
N ARG A 68 8.91 -20.18 13.72
CA ARG A 68 7.48 -19.98 14.03
C ARG A 68 7.04 -18.51 14.06
N ARG A 69 7.95 -17.58 14.35
CA ARG A 69 7.66 -16.14 14.47
C ARG A 69 7.17 -15.51 13.17
N PRO A 70 7.79 -15.74 12.00
CA PRO A 70 7.30 -15.21 10.73
C PRO A 70 5.85 -15.58 10.41
N VAL A 71 5.46 -16.82 10.68
CA VAL A 71 4.09 -17.30 10.42
C VAL A 71 3.09 -16.62 11.35
N GLY A 72 3.43 -16.53 12.65
CA GLY A 72 2.62 -15.82 13.63
C GLY A 72 2.47 -14.34 13.32
N SER A 73 3.59 -13.64 13.07
CA SER A 73 3.59 -12.20 12.75
C SER A 73 2.83 -11.89 11.47
N ALA A 74 2.85 -12.75 10.45
CA ALA A 74 2.09 -12.49 9.23
C ALA A 74 0.61 -12.82 9.40
N THR A 75 0.27 -13.83 10.19
CA THR A 75 -1.13 -14.08 10.57
C THR A 75 -1.69 -12.88 11.34
N TYR A 76 -0.89 -12.34 12.26
CA TYR A 76 -1.21 -11.12 12.98
C TYR A 76 -1.35 -9.92 12.02
N HIS A 77 -0.41 -9.71 11.12
CA HIS A 77 -0.48 -8.64 10.12
C HIS A 77 -1.71 -8.78 9.20
N LEU A 78 -2.10 -10.00 8.84
CA LEU A 78 -3.24 -10.22 7.95
C LEU A 78 -4.59 -10.03 8.67
N LEU A 79 -4.69 -10.45 9.93
CA LEU A 79 -5.98 -10.64 10.62
C LEU A 79 -6.16 -9.75 11.85
N ASN A 80 -5.09 -9.33 12.52
CA ASN A 80 -5.15 -8.59 13.79
C ASN A 80 -5.31 -7.07 13.59
N TYR A 81 -6.17 -6.70 12.65
CA TYR A 81 -6.71 -5.35 12.56
C TYR A 81 -8.17 -5.42 12.10
N PRO A 82 -9.07 -4.66 12.73
CA PRO A 82 -10.46 -4.66 12.34
C PRO A 82 -10.60 -3.92 11.00
N ALA A 83 -11.28 -4.53 10.04
CA ALA A 83 -11.54 -3.93 8.73
C ALA A 83 -12.89 -4.40 8.20
N ASN A 84 -13.64 -3.47 7.60
CA ASN A 84 -14.97 -3.71 7.03
C ASN A 84 -14.88 -4.21 5.57
N TYR A 85 -13.96 -5.12 5.29
CA TYR A 85 -13.82 -5.70 3.95
C TYR A 85 -14.69 -6.94 3.81
N THR A 86 -15.57 -6.93 2.80
CA THR A 86 -16.38 -8.09 2.43
C THR A 86 -15.60 -9.13 1.63
N VAL A 87 -14.44 -8.75 1.07
CA VAL A 87 -13.60 -9.61 0.25
C VAL A 87 -12.17 -9.67 0.81
N PRO A 88 -11.60 -10.88 1.05
CA PRO A 88 -10.24 -11.06 1.57
C PRO A 88 -9.15 -10.44 0.70
N LEU A 89 -9.41 -10.27 -0.60
CA LEU A 89 -8.49 -9.64 -1.56
C LEU A 89 -7.92 -8.31 -1.05
N TYR A 90 -8.74 -7.49 -0.38
CA TYR A 90 -8.29 -6.21 0.18
C TYR A 90 -7.36 -6.38 1.38
N ARG A 91 -7.52 -7.43 2.19
CA ARG A 91 -6.55 -7.77 3.25
C ARG A 91 -5.21 -8.23 2.64
N PHE A 92 -5.23 -8.93 1.51
CA PHE A 92 -3.99 -9.28 0.81
C PHE A 92 -3.29 -8.05 0.23
N ALA A 93 -4.04 -7.09 -0.28
CA ALA A 93 -3.47 -5.82 -0.71
C ALA A 93 -2.89 -5.03 0.48
N ASP A 94 -3.63 -4.92 1.59
CA ASP A 94 -3.16 -4.25 2.82
C ASP A 94 -1.96 -4.95 3.44
N PHE A 95 -1.82 -6.27 3.30
CA PHE A 95 -0.64 -6.99 3.75
C PHE A 95 0.64 -6.43 3.10
N ASN A 96 0.58 -6.12 1.81
CA ASN A 96 1.69 -5.55 1.05
C ASN A 96 1.83 -4.03 1.20
N ALA A 97 0.72 -3.30 1.23
CA ALA A 97 0.69 -1.84 1.19
C ALA A 97 0.55 -1.17 2.58
N GLY A 98 0.35 -1.95 3.63
CA GLY A 98 0.06 -1.47 4.99
C GLY A 98 -1.42 -1.56 5.34
N TRP A 99 -1.72 -1.66 6.65
CA TRP A 99 -3.10 -1.71 7.14
C TRP A 99 -3.92 -0.53 6.65
N TYR A 100 -5.15 -0.81 6.22
CA TYR A 100 -6.13 0.14 5.69
C TYR A 100 -5.78 0.77 4.34
N ALA A 101 -4.69 0.36 3.66
CA ALA A 101 -4.31 0.90 2.36
C ALA A 101 -5.43 0.80 1.31
N SER A 102 -6.18 -0.31 1.27
CA SER A 102 -7.27 -0.50 0.32
C SER A 102 -8.46 0.42 0.58
N ARG A 103 -8.84 0.61 1.85
CA ARG A 103 -9.84 1.61 2.28
C ARG A 103 -9.39 3.03 1.96
N ASN A 104 -8.12 3.32 2.21
CA ASN A 104 -7.54 4.63 1.97
C ASN A 104 -7.45 4.95 0.46
N ALA A 105 -7.13 3.97 -0.38
CA ALA A 105 -7.13 4.12 -1.84
C ALA A 105 -8.54 4.42 -2.36
N ALA A 106 -9.56 3.78 -1.80
CA ALA A 106 -10.96 4.09 -2.10
C ALA A 106 -11.35 5.51 -1.66
N PHE A 107 -10.89 5.94 -0.47
CA PHE A 107 -11.08 7.31 0.00
C PHE A 107 -10.39 8.33 -0.91
N GLN A 108 -9.15 8.09 -1.35
CA GLN A 108 -8.47 8.95 -2.34
C GLN A 108 -9.25 9.01 -3.66
N ASN A 109 -9.90 7.94 -4.09
CA ASN A 109 -10.77 7.97 -5.26
C ASN A 109 -12.00 8.87 -5.01
N ALA A 110 -12.65 8.75 -3.84
CA ALA A 110 -13.75 9.64 -3.46
C ALA A 110 -13.30 11.12 -3.43
N VAL A 111 -12.14 11.43 -2.83
CA VAL A 111 -11.53 12.77 -2.85
C VAL A 111 -11.29 13.24 -4.29
N SER A 112 -10.76 12.38 -5.17
CA SER A 112 -10.51 12.72 -6.57
C SER A 112 -11.79 13.05 -7.32
N ARG A 113 -12.88 12.28 -7.08
CA ARG A 113 -14.21 12.54 -7.67
C ARG A 113 -14.82 13.83 -7.14
N ALA A 114 -14.69 14.09 -5.84
CA ALA A 114 -15.24 15.29 -5.21
C ALA A 114 -14.49 16.57 -5.63
N SER A 115 -13.16 16.52 -5.68
CA SER A 115 -12.30 17.70 -5.93
C SER A 115 -11.94 17.93 -7.39
N GLY A 116 -11.96 16.89 -8.23
CA GLY A 116 -11.39 16.92 -9.58
C GLY A 116 -9.86 16.82 -9.61
N VAL A 117 -9.20 16.72 -8.45
CA VAL A 117 -7.74 16.51 -8.35
C VAL A 117 -7.40 15.04 -8.60
N LYS A 118 -6.43 14.78 -9.47
CA LYS A 118 -5.95 13.40 -9.73
C LYS A 118 -4.99 12.94 -8.63
N LEU A 119 -5.39 11.94 -7.84
CA LEU A 119 -4.54 11.29 -6.82
C LEU A 119 -4.01 9.93 -7.31
N ALA A 120 -2.94 9.44 -6.67
CA ALA A 120 -2.25 8.20 -7.06
C ALA A 120 -2.96 6.90 -6.63
N LEU A 121 -4.03 7.00 -5.82
CA LEU A 121 -4.80 5.86 -5.30
C LEU A 121 -3.91 4.78 -4.65
N ASP A 122 -2.84 5.21 -3.97
CA ASP A 122 -1.84 4.36 -3.32
C ASP A 122 -2.20 4.00 -1.87
N GLY A 123 -3.25 4.60 -1.31
CA GLY A 123 -3.65 4.37 0.08
C GLY A 123 -2.85 5.17 1.11
N ASP A 124 -1.92 6.02 0.69
CA ASP A 124 -1.19 6.90 1.59
C ASP A 124 -1.94 8.24 1.78
N LEU A 125 -2.50 8.43 2.98
CA LEU A 125 -3.28 9.64 3.29
C LEU A 125 -2.43 10.75 3.90
N ILE A 126 -1.30 10.42 4.53
CA ILE A 126 -0.55 11.36 5.38
C ILE A 126 0.93 11.40 4.98
N ALA A 127 1.56 12.58 5.09
CA ALA A 127 2.99 12.70 4.89
C ALA A 127 3.72 12.28 6.18
N TYR A 128 4.10 11.02 6.28
CA TYR A 128 4.79 10.53 7.47
C TYR A 128 6.15 11.21 7.67
N GLY A 129 6.48 11.50 8.94
CA GLY A 129 7.72 12.19 9.29
C GLY A 129 7.75 13.68 8.95
N SER A 130 6.62 14.24 8.48
CA SER A 130 6.44 15.66 8.23
C SER A 130 5.19 16.18 8.93
N SER A 131 5.22 17.44 9.35
CA SER A 131 4.02 18.18 9.80
C SER A 131 3.25 18.80 8.62
N GLU A 132 3.79 18.68 7.40
CA GLU A 132 3.16 19.21 6.19
C GLU A 132 1.98 18.35 5.72
N ALA A 133 0.99 19.02 5.14
CA ALA A 133 -0.17 18.35 4.58
C ALA A 133 0.20 17.51 3.35
N GLY A 134 -0.21 16.25 3.34
CA GLY A 134 -0.07 15.36 2.18
C GLY A 134 -0.94 15.79 1.00
N LYS A 135 -0.70 15.21 -0.19
CA LYS A 135 -1.47 15.53 -1.41
C LYS A 135 -2.98 15.28 -1.25
N THR A 136 -3.35 14.21 -0.56
CA THR A 136 -4.76 13.88 -0.28
C THR A 136 -5.40 14.93 0.62
N GLU A 137 -4.71 15.32 1.69
CA GLU A 137 -5.16 16.38 2.60
C GLU A 137 -5.31 17.72 1.89
N LEU A 138 -4.33 18.12 1.08
CA LEU A 138 -4.42 19.34 0.28
C LEU A 138 -5.62 19.33 -0.68
N ALA A 139 -5.94 18.18 -1.27
CA ALA A 139 -7.12 18.04 -2.12
C ALA A 139 -8.43 18.15 -1.32
N VAL A 140 -8.48 17.61 -0.10
CA VAL A 140 -9.63 17.77 0.80
C VAL A 140 -9.77 19.20 1.30
N ARG A 141 -8.68 19.90 1.62
CA ARG A 141 -8.74 21.31 2.04
C ARG A 141 -9.37 22.21 0.97
N LYS A 142 -9.18 21.90 -0.33
CA LYS A 142 -9.88 22.59 -1.44
C LYS A 142 -11.40 22.36 -1.45
N LEU A 143 -11.89 21.34 -0.76
CA LEU A 143 -13.31 21.01 -0.63
C LEU A 143 -13.97 21.61 0.61
N LYS A 144 -13.22 22.29 1.49
CA LYS A 144 -13.69 22.82 2.78
C LYS A 144 -15.10 23.44 2.72
N GLY A 145 -15.29 24.43 1.83
CA GLY A 145 -16.59 25.11 1.69
C GLY A 145 -17.72 24.25 1.13
N LYS A 146 -17.41 23.13 0.45
CA LYS A 146 -18.40 22.16 -0.05
C LYS A 146 -18.70 21.05 0.96
N LEU A 147 -17.78 20.81 1.90
CA LEU A 147 -17.94 19.84 2.97
C LEU A 147 -18.65 20.45 4.19
N ASP A 148 -18.81 21.77 4.23
CA ASP A 148 -19.31 22.52 5.39
C ASP A 148 -18.48 22.23 6.65
N MET A 149 -17.14 22.27 6.48
CA MET A 149 -16.19 21.94 7.55
C MET A 149 -15.22 23.11 7.80
N SER A 150 -14.80 23.26 9.04
CA SER A 150 -13.71 24.14 9.48
C SER A 150 -12.33 23.51 9.24
N ASP A 151 -11.27 24.31 9.33
CA ASP A 151 -9.88 23.77 9.26
C ASP A 151 -9.59 22.85 10.46
N SER A 152 -10.22 23.11 11.61
CA SER A 152 -10.15 22.24 12.79
C SER A 152 -10.81 20.87 12.58
N GLU A 153 -11.83 20.78 11.72
CA GLU A 153 -12.45 19.51 11.36
C GLU A 153 -11.65 18.75 10.29
N ILE A 154 -10.89 19.47 9.45
CA ILE A 154 -9.88 18.91 8.54
C ILE A 154 -8.49 18.93 9.23
N SER A 155 -8.45 18.58 10.52
CA SER A 155 -7.24 18.65 11.34
C SER A 155 -6.32 17.41 11.20
N PRO A 156 -5.03 17.55 11.53
CA PRO A 156 -4.09 16.42 11.63
C PRO A 156 -4.61 15.27 12.49
N ALA A 157 -5.39 15.54 13.54
CA ALA A 157 -5.96 14.52 14.42
C ALA A 157 -6.93 13.56 13.69
N ASN A 158 -7.69 14.05 12.70
CA ASN A 158 -8.55 13.19 11.88
C ASN A 158 -7.74 12.38 10.87
N TRP A 159 -6.68 12.97 10.31
CA TRP A 159 -5.77 12.28 9.40
C TRP A 159 -4.95 11.18 10.09
N GLN A 160 -4.55 11.38 11.34
CA GLN A 160 -3.87 10.35 12.14
C GLN A 160 -4.73 9.09 12.34
N LYS A 161 -6.07 9.22 12.28
CA LYS A 161 -6.97 8.06 12.36
C LYS A 161 -6.92 7.18 11.11
N ALA A 162 -6.30 7.61 9.99
CA ALA A 162 -6.20 6.87 8.73
C ALA A 162 -5.68 5.44 8.86
N ASN A 163 -4.90 5.16 9.91
CA ASN A 163 -4.37 3.84 10.25
C ASN A 163 -5.24 3.06 11.25
N SER A 164 -6.52 3.43 11.37
CA SER A 164 -7.48 2.80 12.26
C SER A 164 -8.87 2.69 11.62
N LEU A 165 -9.69 1.77 12.15
CA LEU A 165 -11.10 1.65 11.77
C LEU A 165 -11.90 2.94 12.08
N ALA A 166 -11.48 3.70 13.10
CA ALA A 166 -12.17 4.91 13.52
C ALA A 166 -12.24 5.99 12.44
N PHE A 167 -11.35 5.97 11.44
CA PHE A 167 -11.39 6.93 10.34
C PHE A 167 -12.70 6.86 9.53
N GLU A 168 -13.28 5.66 9.35
CA GLU A 168 -14.55 5.51 8.63
C GLU A 168 -15.72 6.19 9.35
N LYS A 169 -15.58 6.42 10.65
CA LYS A 169 -16.60 7.05 11.49
C LYS A 169 -16.43 8.57 11.60
N THR A 170 -15.39 9.14 10.99
CA THR A 170 -15.18 10.59 11.03
C THR A 170 -16.16 11.31 10.10
N ASP A 171 -16.60 12.49 10.49
CA ASP A 171 -17.43 13.34 9.64
C ASP A 171 -16.70 13.67 8.33
N LEU A 172 -15.38 13.84 8.37
CA LEU A 172 -14.57 14.06 7.18
C LEU A 172 -14.74 12.91 6.17
N TYR A 173 -14.64 11.67 6.63
CA TYR A 173 -14.82 10.50 5.78
C TYR A 173 -16.22 10.47 5.17
N GLN A 174 -17.25 10.66 6.00
CA GLN A 174 -18.65 10.59 5.59
C GLN A 174 -19.03 11.71 4.61
N GLN A 175 -18.62 12.95 4.88
CA GLN A 175 -18.92 14.11 4.03
C GLN A 175 -18.21 14.03 2.68
N VAL A 176 -16.95 13.56 2.64
CA VAL A 176 -16.25 13.34 1.36
C VAL A 176 -16.97 12.31 0.50
N TYR A 177 -17.40 11.19 1.06
CA TYR A 177 -18.16 10.20 0.30
C TYR A 177 -19.51 10.73 -0.16
N LYS A 178 -20.26 11.39 0.73
CA LYS A 178 -21.54 12.03 0.38
C LYS A 178 -21.39 12.98 -0.80
N LEU A 179 -20.41 13.88 -0.75
CA LEU A 179 -20.12 14.83 -1.82
C LEU A 179 -19.68 14.14 -3.12
N ALA A 180 -18.83 13.12 -3.02
CA ALA A 180 -18.32 12.39 -4.17
C ALA A 180 -19.40 11.54 -4.87
N GLU A 181 -20.30 10.92 -4.10
CA GLU A 181 -21.41 10.10 -4.58
C GLU A 181 -22.50 10.98 -5.21
N GLN A 182 -22.82 12.13 -4.60
CA GLN A 182 -23.70 13.15 -5.20
C GLN A 182 -23.21 13.59 -6.58
N LYS A 183 -21.90 13.83 -6.72
CA LYS A 183 -21.29 14.20 -8.02
C LYS A 183 -21.23 13.06 -9.02
N SER A 184 -21.07 11.83 -8.54
CA SER A 184 -20.93 10.65 -9.40
C SER A 184 -22.27 10.03 -9.79
N GLY A 185 -23.37 10.41 -9.13
CA GLY A 185 -24.70 9.85 -9.32
C GLY A 185 -24.85 8.40 -8.85
N LYS A 186 -23.88 7.87 -8.09
CA LYS A 186 -23.86 6.48 -7.62
C LYS A 186 -23.01 6.32 -6.37
N ALA A 187 -23.29 5.26 -5.62
CA ALA A 187 -22.45 4.84 -4.50
C ALA A 187 -21.02 4.52 -4.97
N LEU A 188 -20.03 4.92 -4.17
CA LEU A 188 -18.63 4.67 -4.45
C LEU A 188 -18.12 3.47 -3.64
N PRO A 189 -17.15 2.70 -4.16
CA PRO A 189 -16.57 1.59 -3.42
C PRO A 189 -15.90 2.10 -2.13
N LYS A 190 -15.99 1.33 -1.05
CA LYS A 190 -15.30 1.63 0.23
C LYS A 190 -13.93 0.97 0.35
N ALA A 191 -13.56 0.10 -0.60
CA ALA A 191 -12.24 -0.51 -0.71
C ALA A 191 -11.84 -0.66 -2.19
N MET A 192 -10.58 -0.38 -2.49
CA MET A 192 -9.99 -0.49 -3.83
C MET A 192 -8.58 -1.07 -3.72
N LEU A 193 -8.13 -1.79 -4.74
CA LEU A 193 -6.74 -2.24 -4.79
C LEU A 193 -5.81 -1.03 -4.98
N PRO A 194 -4.80 -0.82 -4.12
CA PRO A 194 -3.87 0.29 -4.25
C PRO A 194 -3.07 0.25 -5.56
N GLY A 195 -2.89 1.42 -6.16
CA GLY A 195 -2.17 1.64 -7.41
C GLY A 195 -0.64 1.70 -7.26
N ILE A 196 -0.06 0.94 -6.32
CA ILE A 196 1.37 0.98 -6.02
C ILE A 196 2.13 0.06 -6.98
N GLN A 197 3.23 0.56 -7.55
CA GLN A 197 4.20 -0.26 -8.28
C GLN A 197 5.16 -0.93 -7.32
N LEU A 198 5.45 -2.21 -7.56
CA LEU A 198 6.42 -2.96 -6.79
C LEU A 198 7.80 -2.74 -7.40
N GLU A 199 8.72 -2.17 -6.61
CA GLU A 199 10.10 -1.89 -7.04
C GLU A 199 11.10 -2.77 -6.29
N SER A 200 12.01 -3.39 -7.02
CA SER A 200 13.16 -4.11 -6.46
C SER A 200 14.25 -4.24 -7.52
N PRO A 201 15.54 -4.27 -7.14
CA PRO A 201 16.65 -4.52 -8.06
C PRO A 201 16.48 -5.79 -8.90
N LYS A 202 15.69 -6.75 -8.43
CA LYS A 202 15.42 -8.02 -9.11
C LYS A 202 14.11 -8.04 -9.90
N ILE A 203 13.28 -7.00 -9.81
CA ILE A 203 12.03 -6.88 -10.54
C ILE A 203 12.32 -6.29 -11.93
N THR A 204 12.20 -7.11 -12.96
CA THR A 204 12.37 -6.72 -14.36
C THR A 204 11.05 -6.43 -15.08
N ARG A 205 9.92 -6.47 -14.37
CA ARG A 205 8.56 -6.31 -14.91
C ARG A 205 7.75 -5.34 -14.06
N ASN A 206 6.83 -4.61 -14.68
CA ASN A 206 5.91 -3.72 -13.97
C ASN A 206 4.90 -4.57 -13.18
N LEU A 207 5.15 -4.75 -11.88
CA LEU A 207 4.31 -5.46 -10.94
C LEU A 207 3.64 -4.46 -10.00
N THR A 208 2.47 -4.79 -9.45
CA THR A 208 1.68 -3.90 -8.59
C THR A 208 1.15 -4.63 -7.35
N THR A 209 0.75 -3.89 -6.32
CA THR A 209 0.03 -4.45 -5.17
C THR A 209 -1.24 -5.21 -5.61
N ALA A 210 -1.95 -4.70 -6.61
CA ALA A 210 -3.09 -5.39 -7.20
C ALA A 210 -2.71 -6.75 -7.80
N TRP A 211 -1.58 -6.84 -8.52
CA TRP A 211 -1.06 -8.11 -9.01
C TRP A 211 -0.76 -9.06 -7.87
N PHE A 212 -0.09 -8.58 -6.81
CA PHE A 212 0.23 -9.40 -5.63
C PHE A 212 -1.04 -9.97 -4.99
N ALA A 213 -2.00 -9.09 -4.67
CA ALA A 213 -3.25 -9.48 -4.02
C ALA A 213 -4.03 -10.50 -4.83
N GLN A 214 -4.14 -10.29 -6.15
CA GLN A 214 -4.84 -11.23 -7.04
C GLN A 214 -4.16 -12.60 -7.05
N ARG A 215 -2.83 -12.64 -7.02
CA ARG A 215 -2.07 -13.90 -7.02
C ARG A 215 -2.22 -14.67 -5.72
N VAL A 216 -2.28 -13.98 -4.59
CA VAL A 216 -2.61 -14.60 -3.30
C VAL A 216 -4.03 -15.15 -3.31
N ASP A 217 -5.00 -14.37 -3.80
CA ASP A 217 -6.40 -14.83 -3.89
C ASP A 217 -6.56 -16.01 -4.84
N ASP A 218 -5.85 -16.04 -5.97
CA ASP A 218 -5.83 -17.17 -6.89
C ASP A 218 -5.37 -18.45 -6.19
N ARG A 219 -4.31 -18.37 -5.38
CA ARG A 219 -3.81 -19.51 -4.60
C ARG A 219 -4.82 -19.93 -3.55
N ARG A 220 -5.40 -18.98 -2.81
CA ARG A 220 -6.47 -19.27 -1.83
C ARG A 220 -7.66 -19.98 -2.50
N ALA A 221 -8.15 -19.47 -3.62
CA ALA A 221 -9.31 -20.00 -4.31
C ALA A 221 -9.11 -21.44 -4.80
N LYS A 222 -7.87 -21.84 -5.14
CA LYS A 222 -7.53 -23.24 -5.47
C LYS A 222 -7.78 -24.20 -4.30
N TRP A 223 -7.58 -23.75 -3.06
CA TRP A 223 -7.74 -24.59 -1.87
C TRP A 223 -9.14 -24.51 -1.25
N TYR A 224 -9.81 -23.34 -1.34
CA TYR A 224 -11.05 -23.08 -0.60
C TYR A 224 -12.31 -22.97 -1.47
N GLY A 225 -12.19 -23.02 -2.80
CA GLY A 225 -13.31 -22.89 -3.72
C GLY A 225 -13.77 -21.44 -3.91
N ALA A 226 -13.86 -21.02 -5.17
CA ALA A 226 -14.29 -19.71 -5.68
C ALA A 226 -13.37 -18.50 -5.42
N LYS A 227 -13.11 -17.77 -6.50
CA LYS A 227 -12.64 -16.38 -6.45
C LYS A 227 -13.79 -15.49 -6.03
N LEU A 228 -13.53 -14.53 -5.15
CA LEU A 228 -14.50 -13.50 -4.83
C LEU A 228 -14.35 -12.37 -5.86
N ALA A 229 -15.41 -12.11 -6.63
CA ALA A 229 -15.36 -11.13 -7.70
C ALA A 229 -15.16 -9.72 -7.13
N VAL A 230 -14.14 -9.02 -7.64
CA VAL A 230 -13.87 -7.61 -7.30
C VAL A 230 -13.65 -6.85 -8.60
N ALA A 231 -14.10 -5.60 -8.67
CA ALA A 231 -13.82 -4.74 -9.82
C ALA A 231 -12.30 -4.59 -10.02
N ALA A 232 -11.84 -4.72 -11.27
CA ALA A 232 -10.44 -4.57 -11.63
C ALA A 232 -9.90 -3.19 -11.19
N PRO A 233 -8.62 -3.11 -10.74
CA PRO A 233 -8.02 -1.84 -10.34
C PRO A 233 -8.01 -0.85 -11.51
N ALA A 234 -8.08 0.45 -11.18
CA ALA A 234 -7.74 1.49 -12.15
C ALA A 234 -6.27 1.31 -12.55
N ALA A 235 -5.97 1.36 -13.85
CA ALA A 235 -4.61 1.29 -14.33
C ALA A 235 -3.76 2.41 -13.68
N PRO A 236 -2.52 2.12 -13.25
CA PRO A 236 -1.65 3.17 -12.74
C PRO A 236 -1.49 4.26 -13.81
N PRO A 237 -1.35 5.54 -13.43
CA PRO A 237 -1.14 6.60 -14.39
C PRO A 237 0.09 6.27 -15.25
N ALA A 238 -0.07 6.34 -16.58
CA ALA A 238 1.04 6.15 -17.50
C ALA A 238 2.16 7.14 -17.16
N GLN A 239 3.29 6.65 -16.66
CA GLN A 239 4.48 7.46 -16.54
C GLN A 239 5.10 7.60 -17.93
N ARG A 240 5.51 8.82 -18.30
CA ARG A 240 6.33 9.04 -19.50
C ARG A 240 7.62 8.24 -19.30
N ARG A 241 7.99 7.43 -20.29
CA ARG A 241 9.32 6.79 -20.29
C ARG A 241 10.38 7.87 -20.12
N PRO A 242 11.42 7.65 -19.30
CA PRO A 242 12.59 8.53 -19.34
C PRO A 242 13.10 8.56 -20.78
N THR A 243 13.30 9.75 -21.32
CA THR A 243 13.99 9.92 -22.60
C THR A 243 15.37 9.28 -22.49
N PRO A 244 15.78 8.44 -23.45
CA PRO A 244 17.12 7.88 -23.43
C PRO A 244 18.15 9.02 -23.41
N PRO A 245 19.30 8.84 -22.73
CA PRO A 245 20.37 9.82 -22.78
C PRO A 245 20.72 10.09 -24.24
N GLY A 246 20.77 11.37 -24.60
CA GLY A 246 21.19 11.79 -25.93
C GLY A 246 22.59 11.25 -26.25
N PRO A 247 22.92 11.05 -27.53
CA PRO A 247 24.22 10.51 -27.93
C PRO A 247 25.35 11.38 -27.36
N PRO A 248 26.49 10.78 -26.94
CA PRO A 248 27.61 11.54 -26.42
C PRO A 248 28.06 12.56 -27.46
N GLY A 249 28.05 13.83 -27.07
CA GLY A 249 28.49 14.92 -27.93
C GLY A 249 29.95 14.71 -28.31
N MET A 250 30.23 14.63 -29.61
CA MET A 250 31.59 14.68 -30.13
C MET A 250 32.23 16.01 -29.69
N GLY A 251 33.14 15.93 -28.74
CA GLY A 251 33.97 17.06 -28.34
C GLY A 251 34.82 17.51 -29.53
N SER A 252 34.57 18.73 -30.02
CA SER A 252 35.43 19.42 -30.97
C SER A 252 36.81 19.60 -30.34
N ALA A 253 37.80 18.85 -30.85
CA ALA A 253 39.20 19.18 -30.63
C ALA A 253 39.46 20.58 -31.20
N ARG A 254 39.88 21.53 -30.36
CA ARG A 254 40.52 22.77 -30.81
C ARG A 254 42.00 22.67 -30.52
N THR A 255 42.76 22.56 -31.60
CA THR A 255 44.21 22.77 -31.67
C THR A 255 44.51 24.22 -31.26
N ARG A 256 45.47 24.43 -30.35
CA ARG A 256 46.03 25.75 -30.06
C ARG A 256 47.29 25.92 -30.90
N CYS A 257 47.39 27.04 -31.61
CA CYS A 257 48.66 27.69 -31.90
C CYS A 257 49.00 28.60 -30.72
#